data_AF-A0A3D4C5D0-F1
#
_entry.id   AF-A0A3D4C5D0-F1
#
_cell.length_a   1.000
_cell.length_b   1.000
_cell.length_c   1.000
_cell.angle_alpha   90.00
_cell.angle_beta   90.00
_cell.angle_gamma   90.00
#
_symmetry.space_group_name_H-M   'P 1'
#
loop_
_entity.id
_entity.type
_entity.pdbx_description
1 polymer ?
#
loop_
_entity_poly.entity_id
_entity_poly.type
_entity_poly.pdbx_seq_one_letter_code
_entity_poly.pdbx_strand_id
1 'polypeptide(L)'
;MNQNRPTDLQLAQDLEKLTEVIHESIERAENTLQQVKKVNEVNTLIARIDRSSEELLKAQETVKRTQDRTSNHLQEAKAVEQTLYNLKEIPKQLEEIGISGTFLEELNLLLDNVNNVKKETQILIEESQQTYLKAQKYLETSESLFNKSAKIKQEIDQIYSSTKLKIQELEDGINTYNQEVTNAQDILREFNFLVSEMGGLKQIRTLFQEVQNTRLELRNLQEKLLSTKQQMIAVRNFENYLQDLQNIRNRRQLWKWLKNELGFVGVVIYILSLITQKRKQ
;
A
#
# COMPACT_ATOMS: atom_id res chain seq x y z
N MET A 1 -66.57 67.84 153.16
CA MET A 1 -66.91 68.95 152.25
C MET A 1 -65.98 68.88 151.04
N ASN A 2 -66.50 69.20 149.84
CA ASN A 2 -66.01 68.90 148.48
C ASN A 2 -66.06 67.40 148.13
N GLN A 3 -67.18 66.81 147.67
CA GLN A 3 -67.91 67.08 146.42
C GLN A 3 -66.97 67.38 145.25
N ASN A 4 -66.44 66.32 144.63
CA ASN A 4 -66.04 66.31 143.21
C ASN A 4 -65.84 64.89 142.67
N ARG A 5 -66.65 63.92 143.13
CA ARG A 5 -66.92 62.75 142.27
C ARG A 5 -67.90 63.27 141.22
N PRO A 6 -67.55 63.23 139.93
CA PRO A 6 -68.49 63.65 138.91
C PRO A 6 -69.77 62.84 139.10
N THR A 7 -70.90 63.53 139.20
CA THR A 7 -72.20 62.86 139.22
C THR A 7 -72.33 62.01 137.96
N ASP A 8 -73.13 60.94 137.98
CA ASP A 8 -73.37 60.13 136.77
C ASP A 8 -73.81 61.01 135.58
N LEU A 9 -74.44 62.15 135.87
CA LEU A 9 -74.75 63.21 134.91
C LEU A 9 -73.53 63.89 134.28
N GLN A 10 -72.48 64.22 135.05
CA GLN A 10 -71.23 64.79 134.52
C GLN A 10 -70.46 63.75 133.69
N LEU A 11 -70.41 62.49 134.13
CA LEU A 11 -69.79 61.42 133.36
C LEU A 11 -70.54 61.19 132.03
N ALA A 12 -71.88 61.25 132.04
CA ALA A 12 -72.69 61.17 130.84
C ALA A 12 -72.46 62.37 129.90
N GLN A 13 -72.34 63.60 130.43
CA GLN A 13 -72.04 64.80 129.64
C GLN A 13 -70.64 64.76 129.01
N ASP A 14 -69.63 64.26 129.73
CA ASP A 14 -68.28 64.11 129.19
C ASP A 14 -68.21 62.98 128.14
N LEU A 15 -68.96 61.88 128.35
CA LEU A 15 -69.13 60.83 127.34
C LEU A 15 -69.87 61.33 126.10
N GLU A 16 -70.88 62.19 126.27
CA GLU A 16 -71.62 62.81 125.16
C GLU A 16 -70.70 63.73 124.35
N LYS A 17 -69.94 64.61 125.01
CA LYS A 17 -68.90 65.44 124.36
C LYS A 17 -67.84 64.60 123.66
N LEU A 18 -67.37 63.52 124.29
CA LEU A 18 -66.40 62.62 123.67
C LEU A 18 -66.99 61.95 122.43
N THR A 19 -68.25 61.52 122.50
CA THR A 19 -68.96 60.91 121.36
C THR A 19 -69.14 61.91 120.23
N GLU A 20 -69.44 63.18 120.53
CA GLU A 20 -69.53 64.28 119.57
C GLU A 20 -68.17 64.55 118.90
N VAL A 21 -67.09 64.65 119.67
CA VAL A 21 -65.72 64.82 119.14
C VAL A 21 -65.28 63.63 118.29
N ILE A 22 -65.63 62.41 118.69
CA ILE A 22 -65.36 61.19 117.91
C ILE A 22 -66.15 61.24 116.61
N HIS A 23 -67.43 61.62 116.65
CA HIS A 23 -68.27 61.73 115.46
C HIS A 23 -67.73 62.76 114.46
N GLU A 24 -67.39 63.97 114.92
CA GLU A 24 -66.75 64.98 114.08
C GLU A 24 -65.40 64.53 113.50
N SER A 25 -64.64 63.73 114.25
CA SER A 25 -63.34 63.21 113.80
C SER A 25 -63.54 62.14 112.72
N ILE A 26 -64.57 61.30 112.85
CA ILE A 26 -64.96 60.32 111.83
C ILE A 26 -65.43 61.04 110.57
N GLU A 27 -66.30 62.05 110.68
CA GLU A 27 -66.79 62.82 109.54
C GLU A 27 -65.63 63.52 108.80
N ARG A 28 -64.69 64.13 109.54
CA ARG A 28 -63.46 64.70 108.96
C ARG A 28 -62.60 63.66 108.27
N ALA A 29 -62.45 62.46 108.85
CA ALA A 29 -61.70 61.38 108.24
C ALA A 29 -62.37 60.85 106.95
N GLU A 30 -63.70 60.74 106.93
CA GLU A 30 -64.46 60.37 105.74
C GLU A 30 -64.32 61.41 104.63
N ASN A 31 -64.41 62.69 104.96
CA ASN A 31 -64.21 63.77 103.99
C ASN A 31 -62.77 63.76 103.44
N THR A 32 -61.77 63.55 104.32
CA THR A 32 -60.36 63.40 103.91
C THR A 32 -60.18 62.18 103.00
N LEU A 33 -60.80 61.04 103.31
CA LEU A 33 -60.77 59.84 102.48
C LEU A 33 -61.39 60.09 101.09
N GLN A 34 -62.50 60.84 101.02
CA GLN A 34 -63.10 61.24 99.75
C GLN A 34 -62.18 62.16 98.93
N GLN A 35 -61.50 63.11 99.58
CA GLN A 35 -60.52 63.95 98.90
C GLN A 35 -59.32 63.14 98.39
N VAL A 36 -58.80 62.20 99.19
CA VAL A 36 -57.73 61.29 98.78
C VAL A 36 -58.16 60.42 97.59
N LYS A 37 -59.41 59.96 97.54
CA LYS A 37 -59.97 59.25 96.37
C LYS A 37 -59.95 60.13 95.11
N LYS A 38 -60.40 61.38 95.20
CA LYS A 38 -60.35 62.35 94.09
C LYS A 38 -58.91 62.62 93.63
N VAL A 39 -57.96 62.77 94.56
CA VAL A 39 -56.53 62.93 94.23
C VAL A 39 -55.99 61.70 93.51
N ASN A 40 -56.40 60.50 93.93
CA ASN A 40 -55.99 59.28 93.25
C ASN A 40 -56.55 59.17 91.82
N GLU A 41 -57.80 59.59 91.60
CA GLU A 41 -58.39 59.70 90.25
C GLU A 41 -57.58 60.67 89.37
N VAL A 42 -57.20 61.85 89.91
CA VAL A 42 -56.34 62.81 89.20
C VAL A 42 -54.98 62.19 88.85
N ASN A 43 -54.35 61.46 89.77
CA ASN A 43 -53.08 60.79 89.50
C ASN A 43 -53.20 59.73 88.38
N THR A 44 -54.30 59.00 88.32
CA THR A 44 -54.55 58.05 87.21
C THR A 44 -54.71 58.77 85.87
N LEU A 45 -55.35 59.94 85.86
CA LEU A 45 -55.46 60.77 84.65
C LEU A 45 -54.10 61.33 84.21
N ILE A 46 -53.28 61.80 85.15
CA ILE A 46 -51.90 62.27 84.86
C ILE A 46 -51.09 61.14 84.22
N ALA A 47 -51.10 59.93 84.80
CA ALA A 47 -50.40 58.78 84.24
C ALA A 47 -50.89 58.41 82.82
N ARG A 48 -52.18 58.61 82.52
CA ARG A 48 -52.73 58.42 81.18
C ARG A 48 -52.24 59.52 80.22
N ILE A 49 -52.21 60.78 80.66
CA ILE A 49 -51.69 61.91 79.87
C ILE A 49 -50.21 61.72 79.54
N ASP A 50 -49.39 61.28 80.50
CA ASP A 50 -47.98 61.01 80.29
C ASP A 50 -47.78 59.91 79.24
N ARG A 51 -48.54 58.81 79.34
CA ARG A 51 -48.52 57.74 78.34
C ARG A 51 -48.93 58.23 76.95
N SER A 52 -50.02 59.01 76.87
CA SER A 52 -50.46 59.60 75.59
C SER A 52 -49.45 60.59 75.02
N SER A 53 -48.73 61.32 75.86
CA SER A 53 -47.66 62.25 75.43
C SER A 53 -46.47 61.50 74.87
N GLU A 54 -46.09 60.37 75.47
CA GLU A 54 -45.03 59.50 74.95
C GLU A 54 -45.41 58.87 73.60
N GLU A 55 -46.67 58.44 73.46
CA GLU A 55 -47.21 57.94 72.19
C GLU A 55 -47.24 59.01 71.10
N LEU A 56 -47.61 60.25 71.44
CA LEU A 56 -47.59 61.39 70.52
C LEU A 56 -46.18 61.74 70.06
N LEU A 57 -45.18 61.68 70.94
CA LEU A 57 -43.78 61.86 70.57
C LEU A 57 -43.32 60.80 69.57
N LYS A 58 -43.65 59.53 69.80
CA LYS A 58 -43.36 58.43 68.86
C LYS A 58 -44.06 58.64 67.52
N ALA A 59 -45.32 59.08 67.52
CA ALA A 59 -46.07 59.39 66.30
C ALA A 59 -45.47 60.58 65.55
N GLN A 60 -44.97 61.60 66.25
CA GLN A 60 -44.30 62.74 65.63
C GLN A 60 -43.00 62.32 64.93
N GLU A 61 -42.21 61.45 65.55
CA GLU A 61 -40.99 60.90 64.93
C GLU A 61 -41.31 60.09 63.67
N THR A 62 -42.35 59.26 63.68
CA THR A 62 -42.74 58.47 62.49
C THR A 62 -43.26 59.35 61.37
N VAL A 63 -44.04 60.38 61.67
CA VAL A 63 -44.49 61.38 60.69
C VAL A 63 -43.28 62.09 60.07
N LYS A 64 -42.31 62.52 60.88
CA LYS A 64 -41.09 63.18 60.37
C LYS A 64 -40.30 62.27 59.44
N ARG A 65 -40.04 61.02 59.83
CA ARG A 65 -39.35 60.03 58.96
C ARG A 65 -40.10 59.78 57.65
N THR A 66 -41.43 59.76 57.71
CA THR A 66 -42.28 59.58 56.52
C THR A 66 -42.18 60.80 55.60
N GLN A 67 -42.23 62.01 56.15
CA GLN A 67 -42.06 63.25 55.40
C GLN A 67 -40.70 63.31 54.70
N ASP A 68 -39.62 62.96 55.39
CA ASP A 68 -38.27 62.92 54.82
C ASP A 68 -38.20 61.91 53.65
N ARG A 69 -38.78 60.71 53.83
CA ARG A 69 -38.84 59.69 52.78
C ARG A 69 -39.65 60.14 51.56
N THR A 70 -40.80 60.76 51.78
CA THR A 70 -41.64 61.29 50.69
C THR A 70 -40.93 62.41 49.93
N SER A 71 -40.18 63.28 50.63
CA SER A 71 -39.37 64.32 50.00
C SER A 71 -38.29 63.73 49.08
N ASN A 72 -37.59 62.69 49.53
CA ASN A 72 -36.58 61.99 48.72
C ASN A 72 -37.21 61.33 47.49
N HIS A 73 -38.33 60.62 47.65
CA HIS A 73 -39.04 60.01 46.52
C HIS A 73 -39.55 61.05 45.51
N LEU A 74 -39.95 62.23 45.97
CA LEU A 74 -40.34 63.32 45.07
C LEU A 74 -39.14 63.84 44.26
N GLN A 75 -37.95 63.93 44.86
CA GLN A 75 -36.73 64.30 44.13
C GLN A 75 -36.34 63.23 43.11
N GLU A 76 -36.40 61.95 43.47
CA GLU A 76 -36.17 60.83 42.56
C GLU A 76 -37.14 60.85 41.38
N ALA A 77 -38.44 61.06 41.64
CA ALA A 77 -39.45 61.16 40.60
C ALA A 77 -39.18 62.32 39.62
N LYS A 78 -38.75 63.49 40.13
CA LYS A 78 -38.35 64.63 39.28
C LYS A 78 -37.12 64.30 38.43
N ALA A 79 -36.16 63.55 38.96
CA ALA A 79 -34.99 63.12 38.20
C ALA A 79 -35.38 62.14 37.07
N VAL A 80 -36.31 61.22 37.33
CA VAL A 80 -36.86 60.30 36.31
C VAL A 80 -37.67 61.03 35.26
N GLU A 81 -38.46 62.05 35.65
CA GLU A 81 -39.19 62.88 34.69
C GLU A 81 -38.25 63.60 33.74
N GLN A 82 -37.14 64.14 34.26
CA GLN A 82 -36.12 64.81 33.44
C GLN A 82 -35.43 63.84 32.46
N THR A 83 -35.14 62.60 32.88
CA THR A 83 -34.53 61.60 31.97
C THR A 83 -35.52 61.16 30.90
N LEU A 84 -36.79 60.95 31.23
CA LEU A 84 -37.85 60.67 30.26
C LEU A 84 -38.02 61.80 29.24
N TYR A 85 -37.94 63.05 29.69
CA TYR A 85 -37.96 64.21 28.79
C TYR A 85 -36.81 64.16 27.79
N ASN A 86 -35.58 63.87 28.25
CA ASN A 86 -34.41 63.76 27.38
C ASN A 86 -34.53 62.58 26.39
N LEU A 87 -35.10 61.44 26.80
CA LEU A 87 -35.31 60.27 25.93
C LEU A 87 -36.34 60.53 24.82
N LYS A 88 -37.32 61.39 25.08
CA LYS A 88 -38.38 61.72 24.11
C LYS A 88 -37.84 62.46 22.88
N GLU A 89 -36.70 63.14 23.00
CA GLU A 89 -36.07 63.87 21.91
C GLU A 89 -35.08 63.01 21.09
N ILE A 90 -34.70 61.80 21.55
CA ILE A 90 -33.81 60.89 20.81
C ILE A 90 -34.36 60.52 19.42
N PRO A 91 -35.65 60.16 19.25
CA PRO A 91 -36.20 59.86 17.92
C PRO A 91 -36.05 61.03 16.93
N LYS A 92 -36.26 62.27 17.41
CA LYS A 92 -36.03 63.46 16.58
C LYS A 92 -34.55 63.70 16.29
N GLN A 93 -33.68 63.48 17.27
CA GLN A 93 -32.23 63.60 17.06
C GLN A 93 -31.72 62.59 16.03
N LEU A 94 -32.24 61.36 16.04
CA LEU A 94 -31.95 60.34 15.04
C LEU A 94 -32.45 60.76 13.65
N GLU A 95 -33.66 61.32 13.57
CA GLU A 95 -34.22 61.86 12.33
C GLU A 95 -33.43 63.08 11.79
N GLU A 96 -32.98 63.99 12.68
CA GLU A 96 -32.17 65.17 12.36
C GLU A 96 -30.78 64.82 11.81
N ILE A 97 -30.18 63.70 12.26
CA ILE A 97 -28.94 63.17 11.68
C ILE A 97 -29.19 62.24 10.48
N GLY A 98 -30.43 62.16 10.00
CA GLY A 98 -30.84 61.42 8.79
C GLY A 98 -31.02 59.92 8.99
N ILE A 99 -31.03 59.42 10.23
CA ILE A 99 -31.30 58.03 10.58
C ILE A 99 -32.81 57.86 10.76
N SER A 100 -33.50 57.61 9.66
CA SER A 100 -34.91 57.22 9.67
C SER A 100 -35.06 55.75 10.13
N GLY A 101 -36.25 55.37 10.56
CA GLY A 101 -36.58 53.95 10.77
C GLY A 101 -36.33 53.10 9.52
N THR A 102 -36.56 53.67 8.34
CA THR A 102 -36.28 53.00 7.05
C THR A 102 -34.79 52.79 6.81
N PHE A 103 -33.92 53.69 7.27
CA PHE A 103 -32.46 53.52 7.16
C PHE A 103 -31.96 52.33 7.99
N LEU A 104 -32.53 52.09 9.17
CA LEU A 104 -32.20 50.91 9.99
C LEU A 104 -32.71 49.61 9.36
N GLU A 105 -33.90 49.62 8.75
CA GLU A 105 -34.43 48.49 7.99
C GLU A 105 -33.57 48.18 6.76
N GLU A 106 -33.16 49.22 6.01
CA GLU A 106 -32.25 49.10 4.87
C GLU A 106 -30.87 48.56 5.30
N LEU A 107 -30.35 49.00 6.45
CA LEU A 107 -29.10 48.47 7.03
C LEU A 107 -29.21 46.99 7.37
N ASN A 108 -30.33 46.55 7.94
CA ASN A 108 -30.57 45.14 8.24
C ASN A 108 -30.70 44.31 6.97
N LEU A 109 -31.44 44.79 5.97
CA LEU A 109 -31.53 44.17 4.64
C LEU A 109 -30.15 44.05 3.98
N LEU A 110 -29.33 45.09 4.08
CA LEU A 110 -27.97 45.09 3.55
C LEU A 110 -27.08 44.09 4.31
N LEU A 111 -27.24 43.99 5.64
CA LEU A 111 -26.55 43.00 6.46
C LEU A 111 -26.95 41.56 6.08
N ASP A 112 -28.23 41.31 5.84
CA ASP A 112 -28.75 40.01 5.41
C ASP A 112 -28.25 39.64 4.01
N ASN A 113 -28.22 40.60 3.09
CA ASN A 113 -27.64 40.43 1.77
C ASN A 113 -26.14 40.10 1.86
N VAL A 114 -25.38 40.83 2.69
CA VAL A 114 -23.96 40.54 2.94
C VAL A 114 -23.77 39.13 3.52
N ASN A 115 -24.62 38.72 4.46
CA ASN A 115 -24.58 37.39 5.05
C ASN A 115 -24.93 36.29 4.02
N ASN A 116 -25.87 36.53 3.12
CA ASN A 116 -26.21 35.60 2.04
C ASN A 116 -25.07 35.48 1.02
N VAL A 117 -24.52 36.60 0.56
CA VAL A 117 -23.35 36.61 -0.34
C VAL A 117 -22.17 35.87 0.30
N LYS A 118 -21.95 36.04 1.61
CA LYS A 118 -20.91 35.31 2.34
C LYS A 118 -21.15 33.79 2.31
N LYS A 119 -22.38 33.32 2.49
CA LYS A 119 -22.74 31.89 2.42
C LYS A 119 -22.55 31.34 1.01
N GLU A 120 -23.04 32.04 -0.01
CA GLU A 120 -22.87 31.65 -1.41
C GLU A 120 -21.39 31.56 -1.80
N THR A 121 -20.60 32.56 -1.38
CA THR A 121 -19.14 32.57 -1.61
C THR A 121 -18.46 31.38 -0.94
N GLN A 122 -18.89 31.01 0.27
CA GLN A 122 -18.35 29.85 0.97
C GLN A 122 -18.63 28.54 0.22
N ILE A 123 -19.87 28.37 -0.28
CA ILE A 123 -20.26 27.21 -1.10
C ILE A 123 -19.39 27.14 -2.37
N LEU A 124 -19.23 28.26 -3.08
CA LEU A 124 -18.41 28.33 -4.29
C LEU A 124 -16.94 27.99 -4.01
N ILE A 125 -16.38 28.40 -2.87
CA ILE A 125 -15.02 28.04 -2.46
C ILE A 125 -14.91 26.53 -2.26
N GLU A 126 -15.87 25.90 -1.59
CA GLU A 126 -15.89 24.45 -1.35
C GLU A 126 -16.01 23.67 -2.66
N GLU A 127 -16.89 24.09 -3.57
CA GLU A 127 -17.03 23.50 -4.92
C GLU A 127 -15.75 23.64 -5.75
N SER A 128 -15.09 24.80 -5.68
CA SER A 128 -13.81 25.06 -6.35
C SER A 128 -12.71 24.15 -5.79
N GLN A 129 -12.65 23.95 -4.47
CA GLN A 129 -11.68 23.05 -3.83
C GLN A 129 -11.91 21.60 -4.25
N GLN A 130 -13.16 21.14 -4.29
CA GLN A 130 -13.49 19.79 -4.77
C GLN A 130 -13.10 19.59 -6.24
N THR A 131 -13.34 20.60 -7.07
CA THR A 131 -12.94 20.58 -8.49
C THR A 131 -11.43 20.53 -8.63
N TYR A 132 -10.69 21.30 -7.84
CA TYR A 132 -9.22 21.27 -7.80
C TYR A 132 -8.68 19.88 -7.42
N LEU A 133 -9.23 19.25 -6.38
CA LEU A 133 -8.83 17.90 -5.97
C LEU A 133 -9.10 16.84 -7.05
N LYS A 134 -10.21 16.96 -7.79
CA LYS A 134 -10.49 16.08 -8.94
C LYS A 134 -9.48 16.30 -10.06
N ALA A 135 -9.16 17.55 -10.40
CA ALA A 135 -8.17 17.88 -11.42
C ALA A 135 -6.78 17.33 -11.06
N GLN A 136 -6.38 17.42 -9.79
CA GLN A 136 -5.12 16.87 -9.30
C GLN A 136 -5.05 15.34 -9.48
N LYS A 137 -6.11 14.61 -9.13
CA LYS A 137 -6.18 13.15 -9.37
C LYS A 137 -6.09 12.79 -10.85
N TYR A 138 -6.72 13.59 -11.73
CA TYR A 138 -6.61 13.38 -13.16
C TYR A 138 -5.19 13.62 -13.68
N LEU A 139 -4.49 14.63 -13.15
CA LEU A 139 -3.09 14.90 -13.49
C LEU A 139 -2.18 13.72 -13.09
N GLU A 140 -2.29 13.25 -11.85
CA GLU A 140 -1.52 12.08 -11.36
C GLU A 140 -1.79 10.82 -12.22
N THR A 141 -3.05 10.61 -12.59
CA THR A 141 -3.44 9.51 -13.48
C THR A 141 -2.82 9.67 -14.86
N SER A 142 -2.84 10.89 -15.42
CA SER A 142 -2.25 11.22 -16.71
C SER A 142 -0.75 10.98 -16.73
N GLU A 143 -0.02 11.41 -15.69
CA GLU A 143 1.42 11.18 -15.54
C GLU A 143 1.75 9.68 -15.45
N SER A 144 0.95 8.91 -14.70
CA SER A 144 1.09 7.45 -14.63
C SER A 144 0.91 6.79 -16.01
N LEU A 145 -0.10 7.21 -16.76
CA LEU A 145 -0.35 6.72 -18.13
C LEU A 145 0.77 7.11 -19.10
N PHE A 146 1.28 8.35 -19.00
CA PHE A 146 2.41 8.80 -19.80
C PHE A 146 3.66 7.95 -19.56
N ASN A 147 3.97 7.67 -18.29
CA ASN A 147 5.09 6.81 -17.92
C ASN A 147 4.92 5.37 -18.42
N LYS A 148 3.70 4.82 -18.38
CA LYS A 148 3.39 3.51 -18.97
C LYS A 148 3.57 3.53 -20.49
N SER A 149 3.09 4.57 -21.17
CA SER A 149 3.25 4.74 -22.61
C SER A 149 4.74 4.83 -23.02
N ALA A 150 5.55 5.55 -22.24
CA ALA A 150 6.99 5.63 -22.47
C ALA A 150 7.68 4.26 -22.34
N LYS A 151 7.30 3.45 -21.35
CA LYS A 151 7.80 2.07 -21.20
C LYS A 151 7.40 1.18 -22.38
N ILE A 152 6.13 1.23 -22.78
CA ILE A 152 5.64 0.47 -23.95
C ILE A 152 6.41 0.85 -25.20
N LYS A 153 6.67 2.15 -25.42
CA LYS A 153 7.47 2.61 -26.55
C LYS A 153 8.88 2.01 -26.52
N GLN A 154 9.53 2.00 -25.36
CA GLN A 154 10.85 1.40 -25.21
C GLN A 154 10.84 -0.11 -25.52
N GLU A 155 9.81 -0.83 -25.07
CA GLU A 155 9.63 -2.26 -25.38
C GLU A 155 9.43 -2.47 -26.90
N ILE A 156 8.65 -1.63 -27.57
CA ILE A 156 8.47 -1.67 -29.03
C ILE A 156 9.80 -1.44 -29.75
N ASP A 157 10.58 -0.45 -29.34
CA ASP A 157 11.89 -0.15 -29.96
C ASP A 157 12.88 -1.32 -29.80
N GLN A 158 12.84 -2.01 -28.66
CA GLN A 158 13.62 -3.23 -28.43
C GLN A 158 13.16 -4.39 -29.31
N ILE A 159 11.85 -4.62 -29.41
CA ILE A 159 11.28 -5.67 -30.28
C ILE A 159 11.60 -5.39 -31.75
N TYR A 160 11.51 -4.13 -32.18
CA TYR A 160 11.86 -3.73 -33.54
C TYR A 160 13.33 -4.04 -33.84
N SER A 161 14.24 -3.66 -32.94
CA SER A 161 15.67 -3.92 -33.08
C SER A 161 15.98 -5.42 -33.13
N SER A 162 15.36 -6.22 -32.26
CA SER A 162 15.51 -7.68 -32.23
C SER A 162 14.98 -8.34 -33.51
N THR A 163 13.80 -7.92 -33.98
CA THR A 163 13.21 -8.41 -35.22
C THR A 163 14.09 -8.09 -36.41
N LYS A 164 14.65 -6.87 -36.47
CA LYS A 164 15.57 -6.46 -37.55
C LYS A 164 16.81 -7.36 -37.59
N LEU A 165 17.42 -7.67 -36.44
CA LEU A 165 18.56 -8.59 -36.37
C LEU A 165 18.20 -10.00 -36.87
N LYS A 166 17.06 -10.54 -36.45
CA LYS A 166 16.60 -11.86 -36.92
C LYS A 166 16.32 -11.92 -38.42
N ILE A 167 15.78 -10.84 -38.99
CA ILE A 167 15.59 -10.74 -40.44
C ILE A 167 16.95 -10.79 -41.15
N GLN A 168 17.94 -10.06 -40.64
CA GLN A 168 19.29 -10.08 -41.18
C GLN A 168 19.94 -11.47 -41.08
N GLU A 169 19.81 -12.15 -39.94
CA GLU A 169 20.28 -13.53 -39.77
C GLU A 169 19.61 -14.51 -40.76
N LEU A 170 18.31 -14.32 -41.03
CA LEU A 170 17.59 -15.11 -42.04
C LEU A 170 18.07 -14.81 -43.46
N GLU A 171 18.32 -13.55 -43.79
CA GLU A 171 18.86 -13.14 -45.09
C GLU A 171 20.25 -13.77 -45.33
N ASP A 172 21.12 -13.72 -44.33
CA ASP A 172 22.46 -14.34 -44.37
C ASP A 172 22.35 -15.88 -44.52
N GLY A 173 21.42 -16.51 -43.81
CA GLY A 173 21.11 -17.94 -43.93
C GLY A 173 20.62 -18.33 -45.33
N ILE A 174 19.70 -17.54 -45.92
CA ILE A 174 19.20 -17.74 -47.28
C ILE A 174 20.33 -17.61 -48.30
N ASN A 175 21.20 -16.60 -48.15
CA ASN A 175 22.34 -16.39 -49.04
C ASN A 175 23.30 -17.58 -48.99
N THR A 176 23.59 -18.09 -47.79
CA THR A 176 24.43 -19.30 -47.60
C THR A 176 23.81 -20.52 -48.28
N TYR A 177 22.51 -20.76 -48.06
CA TYR A 177 21.80 -21.87 -48.69
C TYR A 177 21.79 -21.77 -50.23
N ASN A 178 21.55 -20.58 -50.78
CA ASN A 178 21.59 -20.35 -52.23
C ASN A 178 22.98 -20.64 -52.81
N GLN A 179 24.04 -20.31 -52.08
CA GLN A 179 25.40 -20.65 -52.47
C GLN A 179 25.64 -22.16 -52.45
N GLU A 180 25.17 -22.88 -51.43
CA GLU A 180 25.24 -24.34 -51.38
C GLU A 180 24.48 -25.01 -52.53
N VAL A 181 23.28 -24.52 -52.85
CA VAL A 181 22.50 -25.00 -54.00
C VAL A 181 23.24 -24.77 -55.31
N THR A 182 23.86 -23.60 -55.48
CA THR A 182 24.67 -23.29 -56.67
C THR A 182 25.85 -24.25 -56.78
N ASN A 183 26.59 -24.45 -55.69
CA ASN A 183 27.70 -25.39 -55.64
C ASN A 183 27.24 -26.83 -55.98
N ALA A 184 26.11 -27.27 -55.44
CA ALA A 184 25.56 -28.60 -55.73
C ALA A 184 25.14 -28.74 -57.21
N GLN A 185 24.57 -27.69 -57.81
CA GLN A 185 24.24 -27.66 -59.23
C GLN A 185 25.50 -27.76 -60.10
N ASP A 186 26.58 -27.07 -59.73
CA ASP A 186 27.84 -27.12 -60.46
C ASP A 186 28.50 -28.50 -60.34
N ILE A 187 28.49 -29.12 -59.15
CA ILE A 187 28.92 -30.53 -58.96
C ILE A 187 28.07 -31.47 -59.83
N LEU A 188 26.76 -31.29 -59.88
CA LEU A 188 25.88 -32.11 -60.72
C LEU A 188 26.17 -31.94 -62.21
N ARG A 189 26.48 -30.71 -62.66
CA ARG A 189 26.90 -30.45 -64.05
C ARG A 189 28.23 -31.14 -64.36
N GLU A 190 29.22 -31.01 -63.49
CA GLU A 190 30.52 -31.66 -63.64
C GLU A 190 30.37 -33.18 -63.67
N PHE A 191 29.57 -33.75 -62.76
CA PHE A 191 29.26 -35.18 -62.76
C PHE A 191 28.58 -35.62 -64.06
N ASN A 192 27.57 -34.88 -64.53
CA ASN A 192 26.89 -35.20 -65.79
C ASN A 192 27.83 -35.11 -67.00
N PHE A 193 28.75 -34.15 -67.00
CA PHE A 193 29.80 -34.05 -68.01
C PHE A 193 30.72 -35.27 -67.97
N LEU A 194 31.26 -35.63 -66.80
CA LEU A 194 32.11 -36.80 -66.61
C LEU A 194 31.39 -38.11 -67.02
N VAL A 195 30.12 -38.27 -66.64
CA VAL A 195 29.31 -39.42 -67.07
C VAL A 195 29.17 -39.44 -68.60
N SER A 196 28.99 -38.29 -69.25
CA SER A 196 28.87 -38.19 -70.70
C SER A 196 30.21 -38.47 -71.41
N GLU A 197 31.32 -37.96 -70.87
CA GLU A 197 32.68 -38.17 -71.39
C GLU A 197 33.14 -39.62 -71.23
N MET A 198 32.79 -40.27 -70.11
CA MET A 198 32.92 -41.72 -69.93
C MET A 198 31.92 -42.54 -70.77
N GLY A 199 31.19 -41.89 -71.69
CA GLY A 199 30.26 -42.49 -72.65
C GLY A 199 29.00 -43.10 -72.03
N GLY A 200 28.57 -42.51 -70.92
CA GLY A 200 27.38 -42.86 -70.17
C GLY A 200 27.56 -44.07 -69.26
N LEU A 201 26.54 -44.33 -68.43
CA LEU A 201 26.44 -45.52 -67.58
C LEU A 201 26.67 -46.84 -68.32
N LYS A 202 26.39 -46.86 -69.63
CA LYS A 202 26.53 -48.05 -70.46
C LYS A 202 28.00 -48.42 -70.65
N GLN A 203 28.86 -47.46 -70.99
CA GLN A 203 30.31 -47.71 -71.17
C GLN A 203 31.03 -47.95 -69.85
N ILE A 204 30.65 -47.28 -68.75
CA ILE A 204 31.16 -47.60 -67.40
C ILE A 204 30.82 -49.05 -67.02
N ARG A 205 29.61 -49.51 -67.35
CA ARG A 205 29.21 -50.91 -67.13
C ARG A 205 30.00 -51.87 -68.01
N THR A 206 30.28 -51.50 -69.27
CA THR A 206 31.11 -52.30 -70.17
C THR A 206 32.56 -52.38 -69.69
N LEU A 207 33.17 -51.27 -69.30
CA LEU A 207 34.51 -51.24 -68.70
C LEU A 207 34.59 -52.05 -67.41
N PHE A 208 33.56 -51.98 -66.55
CA PHE A 208 33.51 -52.80 -65.33
C PHE A 208 33.41 -54.30 -65.66
N GLN A 209 32.64 -54.68 -66.69
CA GLN A 209 32.60 -56.05 -67.19
C GLN A 209 33.93 -56.48 -67.82
N GLU A 210 34.61 -55.60 -68.55
CA GLU A 210 35.94 -55.87 -69.08
C GLU A 210 36.95 -56.09 -67.96
N VAL A 211 37.00 -55.23 -66.94
CA VAL A 211 37.86 -55.39 -65.76
C VAL A 211 37.58 -56.69 -65.01
N GLN A 212 36.31 -57.09 -64.89
CA GLN A 212 35.93 -58.39 -64.32
C GLN A 212 36.48 -59.56 -65.15
N ASN A 213 36.35 -59.48 -66.48
CA ASN A 213 36.89 -60.48 -67.40
C ASN A 213 38.42 -60.53 -67.34
N THR A 214 39.11 -59.38 -67.33
CA THR A 214 40.58 -59.33 -67.19
C THR A 214 41.04 -59.93 -65.86
N ARG A 215 40.28 -59.71 -64.79
CA ARG A 215 40.57 -60.31 -63.48
C ARG A 215 40.41 -61.82 -63.48
N LEU A 216 39.44 -62.36 -64.22
CA LEU A 216 39.28 -63.82 -64.42
C LEU A 216 40.42 -64.40 -65.25
N GLU A 217 40.82 -63.72 -66.32
CA GLU A 217 41.97 -64.13 -67.14
C GLU A 217 43.28 -64.12 -66.36
N LEU A 218 43.51 -63.10 -65.53
CA LEU A 218 44.66 -63.03 -64.63
C LEU A 218 44.70 -64.20 -63.64
N ARG A 219 43.55 -64.62 -63.09
CA ARG A 219 43.48 -65.82 -62.24
C ARG A 219 43.84 -67.08 -63.02
N ASN A 220 43.31 -67.27 -64.22
CA ASN A 220 43.63 -68.42 -65.06
C ASN A 220 45.12 -68.46 -65.45
N LEU A 221 45.71 -67.30 -65.73
CA LEU A 221 47.15 -67.17 -65.98
C LEU A 221 47.97 -67.50 -64.73
N GLN A 222 47.52 -67.09 -63.55
CA GLN A 222 48.16 -67.39 -62.29
C GLN A 222 48.11 -68.90 -61.98
N GLU A 223 46.99 -69.57 -62.26
CA GLU A 223 46.88 -71.03 -62.16
C GLU A 223 47.82 -71.74 -63.14
N LYS A 224 47.90 -71.29 -64.40
CA LYS A 224 48.89 -71.81 -65.37
C LYS A 224 50.33 -71.58 -64.90
N LEU A 225 50.62 -70.46 -64.27
CA LEU A 225 51.95 -70.17 -63.76
C LEU A 225 52.27 -71.07 -62.56
N LEU A 226 51.30 -71.33 -61.68
CA LEU A 226 51.43 -72.29 -60.59
C LEU A 226 51.65 -73.73 -61.11
N SER A 227 50.89 -74.16 -62.12
CA SER A 227 51.08 -75.47 -62.74
C SER A 227 52.44 -75.58 -63.44
N THR A 228 52.88 -74.51 -64.12
CA THR A 228 54.22 -74.42 -64.72
C THR A 228 55.33 -74.46 -63.66
N LYS A 229 55.15 -73.79 -62.53
CA LYS A 229 56.07 -73.86 -61.39
C LYS A 229 56.13 -75.27 -60.80
N GLN A 230 54.99 -75.95 -60.66
CA GLN A 230 54.96 -77.35 -60.22
C GLN A 230 55.67 -78.27 -61.21
N GLN A 231 55.46 -78.07 -62.52
CA GLN A 231 56.20 -78.78 -63.56
C GLN A 231 57.70 -78.49 -63.48
N MET A 232 58.09 -77.24 -63.24
CA MET A 232 59.50 -76.86 -63.07
C MET A 232 60.12 -77.50 -61.81
N ILE A 233 59.37 -77.59 -60.71
CA ILE A 233 59.77 -78.32 -59.51
C ILE A 233 59.92 -79.82 -59.82
N ALA A 234 59.00 -80.41 -60.59
CA ALA A 234 59.10 -81.81 -61.01
C ALA A 234 60.32 -82.06 -61.90
N VAL A 235 60.61 -81.16 -62.84
CA VAL A 235 61.82 -81.20 -63.69
C VAL A 235 63.08 -81.05 -62.83
N ARG A 236 63.09 -80.13 -61.87
CA ARG A 236 64.24 -79.93 -60.97
C ARG A 236 64.45 -81.10 -60.02
N ASN A 237 63.38 -81.72 -59.52
CA ASN A 237 63.46 -82.94 -58.73
C ASN A 237 63.99 -84.11 -59.57
N PHE A 238 63.59 -84.19 -60.84
CA PHE A 238 64.13 -85.17 -61.79
C PHE A 238 65.62 -84.92 -62.06
N GLU A 239 66.04 -83.66 -62.22
CA GLU A 239 67.43 -83.26 -62.42
C GLU A 239 68.31 -83.58 -61.20
N ASN A 240 67.80 -83.34 -59.97
CA ASN A 240 68.45 -83.77 -58.73
C ASN A 240 68.56 -85.30 -58.64
N TYR A 241 67.52 -86.04 -59.04
CA TYR A 241 67.54 -87.50 -59.14
C TYR A 241 68.63 -88.00 -60.09
N LEU A 242 68.84 -87.31 -61.22
CA LEU A 242 69.91 -87.61 -62.17
C LEU A 242 71.30 -87.27 -61.63
N GLN A 243 71.44 -86.20 -60.83
CA GLN A 243 72.70 -85.86 -60.17
C GLN A 243 73.08 -86.86 -59.06
N ASP A 244 72.12 -87.35 -58.28
CA ASP A 244 72.37 -88.39 -57.28
C ASP A 244 72.82 -89.71 -57.93
N LEU A 245 72.29 -90.03 -59.12
CA LEU A 245 72.76 -91.15 -59.94
C LEU A 245 74.22 -90.99 -60.40
N GLN A 246 74.71 -89.77 -60.63
CA GLN A 246 76.11 -89.52 -60.99
C GLN A 246 77.08 -89.65 -59.79
N ASN A 247 76.60 -89.49 -58.55
CA ASN A 247 77.44 -89.54 -57.35
C ASN A 247 77.70 -90.96 -56.80
N ILE A 248 77.07 -92.01 -57.35
CA ILE A 248 77.37 -93.39 -56.97
C ILE A 248 78.67 -93.84 -57.65
N ARG A 249 79.80 -93.57 -57.00
CA ARG A 249 81.16 -93.76 -57.58
C ARG A 249 81.70 -95.20 -57.50
N ASN A 250 80.86 -96.19 -57.14
CA ASN A 250 81.28 -97.59 -57.02
C ASN A 250 80.33 -98.55 -57.79
N ARG A 251 80.77 -99.02 -58.97
CA ARG A 251 79.96 -99.80 -59.94
C ARG A 251 79.28 -101.05 -59.35
N ARG A 252 79.85 -101.67 -58.31
CA ARG A 252 79.26 -102.86 -57.66
C ARG A 252 78.14 -102.53 -56.67
N GLN A 253 78.15 -101.34 -56.06
CA GLN A 253 77.06 -100.88 -55.19
C GLN A 253 75.89 -100.32 -56.00
N LEU A 254 76.17 -99.64 -57.11
CA LEU A 254 75.19 -99.13 -58.08
C LEU A 254 74.28 -100.25 -58.62
N TRP A 255 74.85 -101.42 -58.93
CA TRP A 255 74.09 -102.58 -59.42
C TRP A 255 73.19 -103.22 -58.34
N LYS A 256 73.67 -103.28 -57.09
CA LYS A 256 72.85 -103.78 -55.96
C LYS A 256 71.71 -102.83 -55.61
N TRP A 257 71.95 -101.51 -55.66
CA TRP A 257 70.93 -100.50 -55.38
C TRP A 257 69.86 -100.44 -56.48
N LEU A 258 70.26 -100.41 -57.76
CA LEU A 258 69.33 -100.40 -58.90
C LEU A 258 68.43 -101.65 -58.95
N LYS A 259 68.92 -102.81 -58.52
CA LYS A 259 68.14 -104.06 -58.50
C LYS A 259 67.14 -104.12 -57.34
N ASN A 260 67.41 -103.46 -56.21
CA ASN A 260 66.54 -103.47 -55.04
C ASN A 260 65.45 -102.39 -55.04
N GLU A 261 65.72 -101.20 -55.57
CA GLU A 261 64.80 -100.04 -55.46
C GLU A 261 63.94 -99.80 -56.72
N LEU A 262 64.43 -100.14 -57.93
CA LEU A 262 63.82 -99.67 -59.19
C LEU A 262 63.44 -100.79 -60.19
N GLY A 263 63.61 -102.06 -59.82
CA GLY A 263 63.21 -103.21 -60.63
C GLY A 263 63.62 -103.09 -62.11
N PHE A 264 62.67 -103.26 -63.03
CA PHE A 264 62.91 -103.23 -64.49
C PHE A 264 63.35 -101.85 -65.02
N VAL A 265 62.97 -100.75 -64.36
CA VAL A 265 63.36 -99.38 -64.75
C VAL A 265 64.84 -99.12 -64.45
N GLY A 266 65.38 -99.77 -63.41
CA GLY A 266 66.81 -99.71 -63.09
C GLY A 266 67.70 -100.34 -64.17
N VAL A 267 67.20 -101.33 -64.92
CA VAL A 267 67.92 -101.98 -66.03
C VAL A 267 68.04 -101.04 -67.24
N VAL A 268 67.00 -100.26 -67.53
CA VAL A 268 66.99 -99.30 -68.66
C VAL A 268 67.94 -98.12 -68.39
N ILE A 269 67.99 -97.61 -67.15
CA ILE A 269 68.91 -96.55 -66.75
C ILE A 269 70.38 -97.04 -66.74
N TYR A 270 70.63 -98.29 -66.33
CA TYR A 270 71.98 -98.89 -66.39
C TYR A 270 72.49 -98.99 -67.83
N ILE A 271 71.64 -99.42 -68.78
CA ILE A 271 71.97 -99.49 -70.22
C ILE A 271 72.21 -98.09 -70.80
N LEU A 272 71.39 -97.09 -70.45
CA LEU A 272 71.59 -95.69 -70.85
C LEU A 272 72.87 -95.07 -70.25
N SER A 273 73.26 -95.43 -69.01
CA SER A 273 74.51 -94.98 -68.39
C SER A 273 75.77 -95.62 -69.04
N LEU A 274 75.67 -96.86 -69.54
CA LEU A 274 76.74 -97.53 -70.29
C LEU A 274 76.93 -96.94 -71.68
N ILE A 275 75.88 -96.35 -72.27
CA ILE A 275 75.91 -95.66 -73.56
C ILE A 275 76.41 -94.21 -73.42
N THR A 276 76.29 -93.59 -72.24
CA THR A 276 76.69 -92.19 -72.00
C THR A 276 78.12 -91.99 -71.45
N GLN A 277 78.83 -93.06 -71.03
CA GLN A 277 80.24 -92.97 -70.58
C GLN A 277 81.31 -92.97 -71.71
N LYS A 278 80.92 -92.55 -72.91
CA LYS A 278 81.81 -92.12 -74.01
C LYS A 278 81.33 -90.77 -74.57
N ARG A 279 81.30 -89.72 -73.74
CA ARG A 279 81.26 -88.31 -74.20
C ARG A 279 81.56 -87.32 -73.09
N LYS A 280 82.85 -87.24 -72.77
CA LYS A 280 83.70 -86.07 -72.48
C LYS A 280 85.03 -86.70 -72.11
N GLN A 281 86.10 -86.34 -72.82
CA GLN A 281 87.41 -87.02 -72.82
C GLN A 281 87.76 -87.75 -71.52
#